data_AF-A0A502F7C1-F1
#
_entry.id   AF-A0A502F7C1-F1
#
_cell.length_a   1.000
_cell.length_b   1.000
_cell.length_c   1.000
_cell.angle_alpha   90.00
_cell.angle_beta   90.00
_cell.angle_gamma   90.00
#
_symmetry.space_group_name_H-M   'P 1'
#
loop_
_entity.id
_entity.type
_entity.pdbx_description
1 polymer ?
#
loop_
_entity_poly.entity_id
_entity_poly.type
_entity_poly.pdbx_seq_one_letter_code
_entity_poly.pdbx_strand_id
1 'polypeptide(L)'
;MESNENNRKGFMPIEPNIYDHLNGDYDLIISCFEYIRGEIPTILNIDPDDIEVFLVSFCNFLGQYYPAIGIRNKTDSKKSLSFDFFEIDEKVENWLANFGIENLKQKATEIKSIDWKTLQDLQEYPSQTRPF
;
A
#
# COMPACT_ATOMS: atom_id res chain seq x y z
N MET A 1 -14.19 -23.19 11.14
CA MET A 1 -14.30 -21.73 10.94
C MET A 1 -12.97 -21.29 10.41
N GLU A 2 -12.87 -21.15 9.08
CA GLU A 2 -11.67 -20.61 8.45
C GLU A 2 -11.51 -19.17 8.91
N SER A 3 -10.43 -18.94 9.63
CA SER A 3 -10.05 -17.61 10.07
C SER A 3 -9.77 -16.79 8.81
N ASN A 4 -10.63 -15.82 8.49
CA ASN A 4 -10.27 -14.80 7.51
C ASN A 4 -9.00 -14.11 8.00
N GLU A 5 -7.84 -14.45 7.42
CA GLU A 5 -6.52 -13.92 7.82
C GLU A 5 -6.48 -12.39 7.77
N ASN A 6 -7.41 -11.76 7.03
CA ASN A 6 -7.54 -10.31 6.92
C ASN A 6 -8.17 -9.62 8.15
N ASN A 7 -8.96 -10.31 8.98
CA ASN A 7 -9.61 -9.71 10.15
C ASN A 7 -8.64 -9.41 11.33
N ARG A 8 -7.35 -9.74 11.20
CA ARG A 8 -6.31 -9.56 12.23
C ARG A 8 -5.20 -8.59 11.85
N LYS A 9 -5.30 -7.92 10.70
CA LYS A 9 -4.16 -7.22 10.09
C LYS A 9 -3.85 -5.84 10.68
N GLY A 10 -4.78 -5.21 11.40
CA GLY A 10 -4.51 -3.95 12.11
C GLY A 10 -4.20 -2.76 11.19
N PHE A 11 -4.58 -2.85 9.91
CA PHE A 11 -4.43 -1.83 8.89
C PHE A 11 -5.59 -1.88 7.89
N MET A 12 -5.78 -0.80 7.13
CA MET A 12 -6.68 -0.74 5.98
C MET A 12 -5.88 -0.93 4.69
N PRO A 13 -6.26 -1.88 3.80
CA PRO A 13 -5.62 -2.01 2.50
C PRO A 13 -6.07 -0.88 1.56
N ILE A 14 -5.14 -0.45 0.71
CA ILE A 14 -5.35 0.43 -0.43
C ILE A 14 -4.89 -0.37 -1.65
N GLU A 15 -5.78 -0.51 -2.64
CA GLU A 15 -5.59 -1.38 -3.80
C GLU A 15 -5.70 -0.56 -5.10
N PRO A 16 -4.69 0.26 -5.43
CA PRO A 16 -4.78 1.13 -6.60
C PRO A 16 -4.96 0.34 -7.90
N ASN A 17 -5.85 0.81 -8.78
CA ASN A 17 -6.24 0.09 -9.98
C ASN A 17 -5.19 0.20 -11.11
N ILE A 18 -4.06 -0.49 -10.94
CA ILE A 18 -2.95 -0.46 -11.89
C ILE A 18 -2.57 -1.84 -12.46
N TYR A 19 -3.11 -2.94 -11.92
CA TYR A 19 -2.70 -4.31 -12.29
C TYR A 19 -2.89 -4.61 -13.77
N ASP A 20 -4.06 -4.27 -14.32
CA ASP A 20 -4.40 -4.49 -15.73
C ASP A 20 -3.52 -3.64 -16.65
N HIS A 21 -3.11 -2.45 -16.21
CA HIS A 21 -2.23 -1.57 -16.97
C HIS A 21 -0.77 -2.01 -16.99
N LEU A 22 -0.39 -2.89 -16.06
CA LEU A 22 0.97 -3.38 -15.85
C LEU A 22 1.12 -4.87 -16.18
N ASN A 23 0.12 -5.49 -16.83
CA ASN A 23 0.11 -6.91 -17.21
C ASN A 23 0.41 -7.87 -16.04
N GLY A 24 0.10 -7.47 -14.80
CA GLY A 24 0.39 -8.27 -13.62
C GLY A 24 1.88 -8.43 -13.27
N ASP A 25 2.78 -7.57 -13.79
CA ASP A 25 4.19 -7.54 -13.37
C ASP A 25 4.29 -7.03 -11.91
N TYR A 26 4.39 -7.96 -10.96
CA TYR A 26 4.39 -7.62 -9.53
C TYR A 26 5.61 -6.83 -9.07
N ASP A 27 6.77 -6.97 -9.73
CA ASP A 27 7.95 -6.18 -9.37
C ASP A 27 7.77 -4.72 -9.81
N LEU A 28 7.19 -4.51 -11.00
CA LEU A 28 6.82 -3.17 -11.45
C LEU A 28 5.68 -2.58 -10.62
N ILE A 29 4.66 -3.37 -10.28
CA ILE A 29 3.55 -2.95 -9.40
C ILE A 29 4.08 -2.53 -8.03
N ILE A 30 5.00 -3.28 -7.44
CA ILE A 30 5.63 -2.89 -6.17
C ILE A 30 6.39 -1.58 -6.31
N SER A 31 7.13 -1.39 -7.39
CA SER A 31 7.84 -0.14 -7.63
C SER A 31 6.87 1.04 -7.77
N CYS A 32 5.74 0.85 -8.45
CA CYS A 32 4.66 1.84 -8.51
C CYS A 32 4.04 2.11 -7.13
N PHE A 33 3.77 1.07 -6.33
CA PHE A 33 3.22 1.20 -4.98
C PHE A 33 4.20 1.86 -4.01
N GLU A 34 5.51 1.63 -4.16
CA GLU A 34 6.56 2.30 -3.40
C GLU A 34 6.53 3.82 -3.63
N TYR A 35 6.22 4.25 -4.87
CA TYR A 35 5.99 5.66 -5.17
C TYR A 35 4.68 6.15 -4.54
N ILE A 36 3.56 5.47 -4.83
CA ILE A 36 2.23 5.87 -4.34
C ILE A 36 2.21 5.98 -2.82
N ARG A 37 2.77 5.02 -2.09
CA ARG A 37 2.78 5.04 -0.61
C ARG A 37 3.49 6.27 -0.05
N GLY A 38 4.49 6.81 -0.75
CA GLY A 38 5.17 8.06 -0.39
C GLY A 38 4.28 9.29 -0.58
N GLU A 39 3.34 9.22 -1.52
CA GLU A 39 2.40 10.29 -1.84
C GLU A 39 1.10 10.22 -1.01
N ILE A 40 0.79 9.08 -0.39
CA ILE A 40 -0.45 8.89 0.40
C ILE A 40 -0.73 10.00 1.43
N PRO A 41 0.24 10.46 2.25
CA PRO A 41 -0.02 11.58 3.17
C PRO A 41 -0.49 12.85 2.45
N THR A 42 0.10 13.16 1.30
CA THR A 42 -0.27 14.30 0.45
C THR A 42 -1.64 14.09 -0.18
N ILE A 43 -1.91 12.90 -0.74
CA ILE A 43 -3.18 12.53 -1.39
C ILE A 43 -4.34 12.65 -0.39
N LEU A 44 -4.14 12.18 0.84
CA LEU A 44 -5.17 12.17 1.88
C LEU A 44 -5.23 13.47 2.70
N ASN A 45 -4.26 14.38 2.54
CA ASN A 45 -4.08 15.57 3.37
C ASN A 45 -3.98 15.22 4.86
N ILE A 46 -3.14 14.24 5.18
CA ILE A 46 -2.89 13.72 6.53
C ILE A 46 -1.43 14.00 6.90
N ASP A 47 -1.19 14.35 8.16
CA ASP A 47 0.16 14.51 8.69
C ASP A 47 0.91 13.16 8.62
N PRO A 48 2.06 13.05 7.93
CA PRO A 48 2.84 11.81 7.86
C PRO A 48 3.33 11.32 9.23
N ASP A 49 3.28 12.16 10.28
CA ASP A 49 3.56 11.76 11.65
C ASP A 49 2.39 11.10 12.38
N ASP A 50 1.18 11.13 11.81
CA ASP A 50 0.00 10.48 12.39
C ASP A 50 -0.24 9.05 11.84
N ILE A 51 0.38 8.69 10.69
CA ILE A 51 0.11 7.42 9.98
C ILE A 51 1.37 6.63 9.60
N GLU A 52 1.21 5.32 9.47
CA GLU A 52 2.18 4.44 8.82
C GLU A 52 1.60 3.97 7.49
N VAL A 53 2.39 4.08 6.43
CA VAL A 53 2.05 3.57 5.09
C VAL A 53 3.16 2.63 4.63
N PHE A 54 2.78 1.40 4.29
CA PHE A 54 3.71 0.32 3.98
C PHE A 54 3.20 -0.53 2.81
N LEU A 55 4.08 -1.28 2.17
CA LEU A 55 3.72 -2.32 1.22
C LEU A 55 3.32 -3.58 1.97
N VAL A 56 2.38 -4.34 1.44
CA VAL A 56 1.94 -5.60 2.04
C VAL A 56 1.75 -6.68 0.99
N SER A 57 2.10 -7.92 1.33
CA SER A 57 1.66 -9.12 0.62
C SER A 57 0.24 -9.46 1.11
N PHE A 58 -0.75 -8.89 0.44
CA PHE A 58 -2.15 -9.05 0.82
C PHE A 58 -2.73 -10.35 0.25
N CYS A 59 -3.62 -11.00 1.00
CA CYS A 59 -4.20 -12.28 0.63
C CYS A 59 -5.69 -12.08 0.38
N ASN A 60 -6.18 -12.41 -0.82
CA ASN A 60 -7.61 -12.33 -1.12
C ASN A 60 -8.38 -13.51 -0.50
N PHE A 61 -9.71 -13.49 -0.63
CA PHE A 61 -10.59 -14.56 -0.11
C PHE A 61 -10.39 -15.93 -0.76
N LEU A 62 -9.65 -16.00 -1.89
CA LEU A 62 -9.28 -17.24 -2.57
C LEU A 62 -7.92 -17.79 -2.12
N GLY A 63 -7.26 -17.14 -1.15
CA GLY A 63 -5.93 -17.54 -0.69
C GLY A 63 -4.79 -17.10 -1.62
N GLN A 64 -5.05 -16.19 -2.57
CA GLN A 64 -4.04 -15.70 -3.50
C GLN A 64 -3.40 -14.43 -2.95
N TYR A 65 -2.06 -14.41 -2.96
CA TYR A 65 -1.29 -13.26 -2.52
C TYR A 65 -0.98 -12.30 -3.67
N TYR A 66 -1.08 -11.00 -3.39
CA TYR A 66 -0.76 -9.92 -4.31
C TYR A 66 -0.19 -8.72 -3.54
N PRO A 67 0.62 -7.86 -4.18
CA PRO A 67 1.07 -6.61 -3.56
C PRO A 67 -0.15 -5.76 -3.19
N ALA A 68 -0.09 -4.96 -2.14
CA ALA A 68 -1.02 -3.86 -1.88
C ALA A 68 -0.32 -2.81 -1.01
N ILE A 69 -1.00 -1.71 -0.71
CA ILE A 69 -0.53 -0.71 0.26
C ILE A 69 -1.36 -0.86 1.53
N GLY A 70 -0.72 -0.91 2.70
CA GLY A 70 -1.36 -0.86 4.00
C GLY A 70 -1.24 0.53 4.61
N ILE A 71 -2.32 1.03 5.22
CA ILE A 71 -2.31 2.25 6.04
C ILE A 71 -2.86 1.96 7.44
N ARG A 72 -2.20 2.49 8.48
CA ARG A 72 -2.69 2.47 9.87
C ARG A 72 -2.26 3.72 10.62
N ASN A 73 -2.87 3.98 11.77
CA ASN A 73 -2.40 5.02 12.69
C ASN A 73 -1.02 4.62 13.25
N LYS A 74 -0.10 5.57 13.43
CA LYS A 74 1.12 5.32 14.20
C LYS A 74 0.74 5.00 15.65
N THR A 75 1.43 4.01 16.23
CA THR A 75 1.16 3.54 17.61
C THR A 75 1.29 4.69 18.63
N ASP A 76 2.22 5.61 18.41
CA ASP A 76 2.48 6.75 19.30
C ASP A 76 1.75 8.04 18.88
N SER A 77 0.88 7.99 17.86
CA SER A 77 0.12 9.20 17.48
C SER A 77 -0.89 9.56 18.58
N LYS A 78 -0.95 10.86 18.88
CA LYS A 78 -1.95 11.42 19.80
C LYS A 78 -3.34 11.49 19.18
N LYS A 79 -3.45 11.28 17.86
CA LYS A 79 -4.70 11.33 17.11
C LYS A 79 -5.03 9.94 16.58
N SER A 80 -6.24 9.47 16.87
CA SER A 80 -6.80 8.31 16.20
C SER A 80 -7.56 8.79 14.98
N LEU A 81 -7.01 8.55 13.78
CA LEU A 81 -7.71 8.80 12.54
C LEU A 81 -8.66 7.63 12.24
N SER A 82 -9.86 7.96 11.77
CA SER A 82 -10.76 6.98 11.17
C SER A 82 -10.52 6.97 9.67
N PHE A 83 -10.14 5.83 9.13
CA PHE A 83 -10.00 5.65 7.69
C PHE A 83 -11.36 5.18 7.12
N ASP A 84 -11.88 5.92 6.15
CA ASP A 84 -13.01 5.48 5.34
C ASP A 84 -12.45 4.89 4.04
N PHE A 85 -12.77 3.61 3.79
CA PHE A 85 -12.27 2.89 2.63
C PHE A 85 -12.68 3.58 1.31
N PHE A 86 -13.93 4.01 1.19
CA PHE A 86 -14.43 4.62 -0.04
C PHE A 86 -13.79 5.98 -0.29
N GLU A 87 -13.57 6.78 0.76
CA GLU A 87 -12.91 8.08 0.63
C GLU A 87 -11.44 7.93 0.22
N ILE A 88 -10.71 6.97 0.79
CA ILE A 88 -9.32 6.72 0.45
C ILE A 88 -9.19 6.23 -0.99
N ASP A 89 -10.02 5.24 -1.37
CA ASP A 89 -10.04 4.68 -2.71
C ASP A 89 -10.32 5.78 -3.76
N GLU A 90 -11.37 6.59 -3.55
CA GLU A 90 -11.70 7.70 -4.43
C GLU A 90 -10.55 8.70 -4.58
N LYS A 91 -9.89 9.09 -3.48
CA LYS A 91 -8.77 10.06 -3.55
C LYS A 91 -7.56 9.51 -4.28
N VAL A 92 -7.21 8.25 -4.04
CA VAL A 92 -6.07 7.58 -4.69
C VAL A 92 -6.33 7.41 -6.19
N GLU A 93 -7.53 6.96 -6.56
CA GLU A 93 -7.90 6.79 -7.96
C GLU A 93 -7.98 8.14 -8.71
N ASN A 94 -8.53 9.19 -8.08
CA ASN A 94 -8.52 10.53 -8.64
C ASN A 94 -7.11 11.09 -8.81
N TRP A 95 -6.21 10.86 -7.85
CA TRP A 95 -4.82 11.25 -7.98
C TRP A 95 -4.14 10.50 -9.12
N LEU A 96 -4.35 9.18 -9.23
CA LEU A 96 -3.80 8.35 -10.30
C LEU A 96 -4.29 8.77 -11.68
N ALA A 97 -5.59 9.06 -11.83
CA ALA A 97 -6.17 9.52 -13.08
C ALA A 97 -5.55 10.85 -13.55
N ASN A 98 -5.25 11.76 -12.62
CA ASN A 98 -4.61 13.03 -12.93
C ASN A 98 -3.10 12.89 -13.15
N PHE A 99 -2.43 12.02 -12.39
CA PHE A 99 -0.99 11.80 -12.48
C PHE A 99 -0.60 11.05 -13.74
N GLY A 100 -1.39 10.03 -14.11
CA GLY A 100 -1.22 9.22 -15.31
C GLY A 100 -0.28 8.02 -15.11
N ILE A 101 -0.69 6.87 -15.65
CA ILE A 101 0.02 5.59 -15.50
C ILE A 101 1.44 5.60 -16.07
N GLU A 102 1.68 6.29 -17.18
CA GLU A 102 3.01 6.36 -17.80
C GLU A 102 3.98 7.20 -16.96
N ASN A 103 3.50 8.29 -16.34
CA ASN A 103 4.30 9.08 -15.40
C ASN A 103 4.63 8.25 -14.15
N LEU A 104 3.66 7.44 -13.67
CA LEU A 104 3.88 6.52 -12.55
C LEU A 104 4.96 5.49 -12.86
N LYS A 105 4.90 4.84 -14.02
CA LYS A 105 5.94 3.90 -14.48
C LYS A 105 7.31 4.58 -14.50
N GLN A 106 7.40 5.79 -15.07
CA GLN A 106 8.66 6.53 -15.12
C GLN A 106 9.20 6.80 -13.71
N LYS A 107 8.37 7.32 -12.80
CA LYS A 107 8.78 7.60 -11.42
C LYS A 107 9.14 6.36 -10.64
N ALA A 108 8.45 5.25 -10.87
CA ALA A 108 8.77 3.97 -10.25
C ALA A 108 10.20 3.49 -10.59
N THR A 109 10.73 3.82 -11.78
CA THR A 109 12.11 3.46 -12.15
C THR A 109 13.19 4.31 -11.47
N GLU A 110 12.83 5.47 -10.93
CA GLU A 110 13.76 6.39 -10.27
C GLU A 110 13.96 6.06 -8.79
N ILE A 111 13.12 5.19 -8.22
CA ILE A 111 13.12 4.83 -6.81
C ILE A 111 13.60 3.40 -6.59
N LYS A 112 14.27 3.19 -5.45
CA LYS A 112 14.66 1.85 -5.02
C LYS A 112 13.48 1.20 -4.32
N SER A 113 12.99 0.09 -4.87
CA SER A 113 11.95 -0.76 -4.29
C SER A 113 12.53 -2.15 -3.98
N ILE A 114 11.78 -2.95 -3.22
CA ILE A 114 12.03 -4.39 -3.07
C ILE A 114 11.32 -5.16 -4.18
N ASP A 115 11.73 -6.39 -4.46
CA ASP A 115 11.00 -7.27 -5.39
C ASP A 115 9.80 -7.97 -4.70
N TRP A 116 8.93 -8.57 -5.50
CA TRP A 116 7.75 -9.30 -5.03
C TRP A 116 8.09 -10.45 -4.12
N LYS A 117 9.13 -11.20 -4.45
CA LYS A 117 9.54 -12.34 -3.64
C LYS A 117 9.94 -11.90 -2.23
N THR A 118 10.67 -10.81 -2.12
CA THR A 118 11.07 -10.18 -0.87
C THR A 118 9.85 -9.69 -0.08
N LEU A 119 8.88 -9.03 -0.74
CA LEU A 119 7.66 -8.59 -0.06
C LEU A 119 6.81 -9.77 0.45
N GLN A 120 6.73 -10.87 -0.31
CA GLN A 120 6.05 -12.09 0.14
C GLN A 120 6.70 -12.68 1.39
N ASP A 121 8.03 -12.72 1.43
CA ASP A 121 8.77 -13.28 2.56
C ASP A 121 8.66 -12.38 3.81
N LEU A 122 8.65 -11.05 3.64
CA LEU A 122 8.51 -10.07 4.73
C LEU A 122 7.06 -9.89 5.21
N GLN A 123 6.08 -10.18 4.36
CA GLN A 123 4.66 -9.84 4.50
C GLN A 123 4.35 -8.33 4.53
N GLU A 124 5.14 -7.50 5.22
CA GLU A 124 5.02 -6.04 5.28
C GLU A 124 6.40 -5.36 5.03
N TYR A 125 6.43 -4.25 4.29
CA TYR A 125 7.65 -3.47 4.03
C TYR A 125 7.43 -1.95 4.12
N PRO A 126 8.27 -1.20 4.87
CA PRO A 126 9.33 -1.70 5.73
C PRO A 126 8.77 -2.55 6.88
N SER A 127 9.40 -3.68 7.16
CA SER A 127 8.96 -4.57 8.24
C SER A 127 9.12 -3.85 9.59
N GLN A 128 8.09 -3.89 10.44
CA GLN A 128 8.28 -3.52 11.84
C GLN A 128 9.18 -4.58 12.52
N THR A 129 10.50 -4.46 12.39
CA THR A 129 11.40 -5.13 13.32
C THR A 129 11.13 -4.54 14.70
N ARG A 130 10.30 -5.22 15.51
CA ARG A 130 10.30 -4.98 16.95
C ARG A 130 11.72 -5.29 17.43
N PRO A 131 12.45 -4.36 18.06
CA PRO A 131 13.60 -4.76 18.84
C PRO A 131 13.08 -5.70 19.94
N PHE A 132 13.54 -6.95 19.91
CA PHE A 132 13.33 -7.90 21.00
C PHE A 132 14.03 -7.44 22.27
#